data_AF-A0A7M7K8W6-F1
#
_entry.id   AF-A0A7M7K8W6-F1
#
_cell.length_a   1.000
_cell.length_b   1.000
_cell.length_c   1.000
_cell.angle_alpha   90.00
_cell.angle_beta   90.00
_cell.angle_gamma   90.00
#
_symmetry.space_group_name_H-M   'P 1'
#
loop_
_entity.id
_entity.type
_entity.pdbx_description
1 polymer ?
#
loop_
_entity_poly.entity_id
_entity_poly.type
_entity_poly.pdbx_seq_one_letter_code
_entity_poly.pdbx_strand_id
1 'polypeptide(L)'
;MEFPHLGDHCSESSCNILDFLPIKCDACKKVFCLDHFAYTSHNCSQGHLGDVQVPVCPLCSCPVSGFRPGDPPDIAVSQHIDNMCRNSTTKVYTNRCSAHQCKKKEMIPIRCDQCRRNFCLKHRHPSDHECRPHSLKAASARSQKQEKAVQAALERQMREDEQLARALQASLNESTSHHTATSGEAANRQSTGRKKMRSPSRDGQRPLSCATAPPSSTVDQPGCTIN
;
A
#
# COMPACT_ATOMS: atom_id res chain seq x y z
N MET A 1 -57.08 -16.00 18.93
CA MET A 1 -56.07 -15.37 19.82
C MET A 1 -56.47 -15.81 21.22
N GLU A 2 -55.62 -16.22 22.15
CA GLU A 2 -54.57 -15.45 22.85
C GLU A 2 -53.63 -16.46 23.58
N PHE A 3 -52.32 -16.23 23.66
CA PHE A 3 -51.37 -17.06 24.45
C PHE A 3 -51.22 -16.44 25.85
N PRO A 4 -51.87 -16.94 26.93
CA PRO A 4 -52.06 -16.12 28.14
C PRO A 4 -50.94 -16.17 29.18
N HIS A 5 -49.76 -16.73 28.90
CA HIS A 5 -48.78 -17.00 29.98
C HIS A 5 -47.32 -17.16 29.53
N LEU A 6 -46.87 -16.38 28.54
CA LEU A 6 -45.46 -16.40 28.13
C LEU A 6 -44.76 -15.14 28.68
N GLY A 7 -43.73 -15.33 29.51
CA GLY A 7 -42.93 -14.26 30.10
C GLY A 7 -42.92 -14.30 31.63
N ASP A 8 -41.88 -13.72 32.22
CA ASP A 8 -41.70 -13.59 33.67
C ASP A 8 -41.67 -12.13 34.08
N HIS A 9 -42.09 -11.84 35.32
CA HIS A 9 -42.04 -10.48 35.86
C HIS A 9 -40.64 -10.15 36.38
N CYS A 10 -40.25 -8.89 36.21
CA CYS A 10 -39.06 -8.36 36.85
C CYS A 10 -39.17 -8.46 38.39
N SER A 11 -38.11 -8.96 39.03
CA SER A 11 -38.05 -9.16 40.49
C SER A 11 -37.66 -7.89 41.27
N GLU A 12 -37.53 -6.76 40.59
CA GLU A 12 -37.14 -5.50 41.20
C GLU A 12 -38.34 -4.82 41.86
N SER A 13 -38.16 -4.25 43.05
CA SER A 13 -39.24 -3.65 43.82
C SER A 13 -39.89 -2.44 43.14
N SER A 14 -39.10 -1.71 42.33
CA SER A 14 -39.54 -0.55 41.56
C SER A 14 -40.09 -0.91 40.17
N CYS A 15 -39.95 -2.17 39.73
CA CYS A 15 -40.34 -2.58 38.39
C CYS A 15 -40.90 -4.01 38.38
N ASN A 16 -42.19 -4.13 38.04
CA ASN A 16 -42.90 -5.40 37.94
C ASN A 16 -43.42 -5.63 36.50
N ILE A 17 -42.62 -5.26 35.50
CA ILE A 17 -42.98 -5.45 34.09
C ILE A 17 -42.82 -6.92 33.70
N LEU A 18 -43.76 -7.43 32.91
CA LEU A 18 -43.67 -8.73 32.23
C LEU A 18 -42.71 -8.63 31.04
N ASP A 19 -41.57 -9.30 31.14
CA ASP A 19 -40.64 -9.44 30.03
C ASP A 19 -40.80 -10.81 29.38
N PHE A 20 -40.88 -10.83 28.05
CA PHE A 20 -41.00 -12.06 27.27
C PHE A 20 -39.66 -12.78 27.13
N LEU A 21 -38.54 -12.12 27.45
CA LEU A 21 -37.21 -12.71 27.57
C LEU A 21 -36.74 -12.66 29.05
N PRO A 22 -37.00 -13.70 29.85
CA PRO A 22 -36.55 -13.76 31.23
C PRO A 22 -35.02 -13.77 31.31
N ILE A 23 -34.41 -12.68 31.79
CA ILE A 23 -32.96 -12.61 32.02
C ILE A 23 -32.69 -12.93 33.49
N LYS A 24 -31.90 -13.98 33.75
CA LYS A 24 -31.50 -14.37 35.10
C LYS A 24 -30.16 -13.72 35.44
N CYS A 25 -30.09 -13.09 36.61
CA CYS A 25 -28.83 -12.57 37.13
C CYS A 25 -27.92 -13.72 37.58
N ASP A 26 -26.68 -13.78 37.10
CA ASP A 26 -25.74 -14.87 37.42
C ASP A 26 -25.38 -14.93 38.90
N ALA A 27 -25.43 -13.79 39.58
CA ALA A 27 -25.09 -13.66 41.00
C ALA A 27 -26.26 -14.01 41.94
N CYS A 28 -27.41 -13.36 41.78
CA CYS A 28 -28.56 -13.54 42.69
C CYS A 28 -29.66 -14.49 42.18
N LYS A 29 -29.54 -14.97 40.92
CA LYS A 29 -30.45 -15.92 40.26
C LYS A 29 -31.91 -15.47 40.13
N LYS A 30 -32.20 -14.20 40.43
CA LYS A 30 -33.51 -13.56 40.22
C LYS A 30 -33.68 -13.15 38.75
N VAL A 31 -34.94 -13.04 38.31
CA VAL A 31 -35.31 -12.67 36.95
C VAL A 31 -35.53 -11.16 36.87
N PHE A 32 -34.95 -10.51 35.87
CA PHE A 32 -35.09 -9.08 35.64
C PHE A 32 -35.39 -8.81 34.16
N CYS A 33 -35.97 -7.64 33.88
CA CYS A 33 -36.18 -7.17 32.52
C CYS A 33 -34.89 -6.55 31.93
N LEU A 34 -34.92 -6.21 30.63
CA LEU A 34 -33.80 -5.60 29.90
C LEU A 34 -33.22 -4.32 30.54
N ASP A 35 -33.99 -3.58 31.33
CA ASP A 35 -33.50 -2.37 32.01
C ASP A 35 -32.88 -2.68 33.39
N HIS A 36 -33.33 -3.75 34.04
CA HIS A 36 -32.94 -4.11 35.42
C HIS A 36 -31.96 -5.29 35.50
N PHE A 37 -31.46 -5.80 34.37
CA PHE A 37 -30.52 -6.95 34.35
C PHE A 37 -29.13 -6.62 34.91
N ALA A 38 -28.67 -5.37 34.80
CA ALA A 38 -27.35 -4.96 35.28
C ALA A 38 -27.27 -5.06 36.81
N TYR A 39 -26.11 -5.47 37.34
CA TYR A 39 -25.91 -5.62 38.78
C TYR A 39 -26.18 -4.34 39.58
N THR A 40 -25.92 -3.19 38.97
CA THR A 40 -26.15 -1.86 39.57
C THR A 40 -27.61 -1.46 39.57
N SER A 41 -28.43 -1.94 38.62
CA SER A 41 -29.84 -1.51 38.49
C SER A 41 -30.79 -2.24 39.44
N HIS A 42 -30.44 -3.44 39.88
CA HIS A 42 -31.19 -4.17 40.93
C HIS A 42 -30.43 -4.30 42.26
N ASN A 43 -29.39 -3.48 42.45
CA ASN A 43 -28.54 -3.43 43.64
C ASN A 43 -28.12 -4.83 44.13
N CYS A 44 -27.50 -5.59 43.23
CA CYS A 44 -27.21 -7.01 43.43
C CYS A 44 -26.28 -7.23 44.62
N SER A 45 -26.72 -8.03 45.60
CA SER A 45 -25.92 -8.35 46.79
C SER A 45 -24.63 -9.12 46.50
N GLN A 46 -24.53 -9.77 45.33
CA GLN A 46 -23.37 -10.58 44.92
C GLN A 46 -22.80 -10.18 43.55
N GLY A 47 -23.13 -8.98 43.06
CA GLY A 47 -22.81 -8.56 41.70
C GLY A 47 -21.32 -8.50 41.34
N HIS A 48 -20.43 -8.40 42.34
CA HIS A 48 -18.99 -8.28 42.09
C HIS A 48 -18.24 -9.63 41.96
N LEU A 49 -18.92 -10.76 42.20
CA LEU A 49 -18.26 -12.08 42.28
C LEU A 49 -18.04 -12.74 40.91
N GLY A 50 -18.64 -12.19 39.84
CA GLY A 50 -18.71 -12.82 38.51
C GLY A 50 -17.74 -12.28 37.45
N ASP A 51 -17.09 -11.14 37.69
CA ASP A 51 -16.18 -10.53 36.71
C ASP A 51 -14.82 -11.23 36.70
N VAL A 52 -14.78 -12.44 36.12
CA VAL A 52 -13.55 -13.21 35.88
C VAL A 52 -12.77 -12.53 34.76
N GLN A 53 -12.02 -11.49 35.10
CA GLN A 53 -11.12 -10.81 34.17
C GLN A 53 -9.89 -11.68 33.94
N VAL A 54 -9.76 -12.22 32.72
CA VAL A 54 -8.60 -13.03 32.35
C VAL A 54 -7.39 -12.11 32.13
N PRO A 55 -6.31 -12.24 32.92
CA PRO A 55 -5.15 -11.39 32.77
C PRO A 55 -4.39 -11.73 31.47
N VAL A 56 -3.82 -10.70 30.85
CA VAL A 56 -3.00 -10.83 29.63
C VAL A 56 -1.52 -10.88 30.01
N CYS A 57 -0.78 -11.82 29.43
CA CYS A 57 0.65 -11.94 29.69
C CYS A 57 1.46 -10.85 28.96
N PRO A 58 2.38 -10.14 29.62
CA PRO A 58 3.15 -9.04 29.01
C PRO A 58 4.21 -9.50 27.99
N LEU A 59 4.61 -10.78 28.01
CA LEU A 59 5.65 -11.31 27.12
C LEU A 59 5.08 -11.83 25.80
N CYS A 60 3.92 -12.48 25.84
CA CYS A 60 3.30 -13.06 24.66
C CYS A 60 2.06 -12.32 24.17
N SER A 61 1.52 -11.40 24.98
CA SER A 61 0.23 -10.74 24.74
C SER A 61 -0.95 -11.70 24.57
N CYS A 62 -0.81 -12.95 25.00
CA CYS A 62 -1.89 -13.92 25.02
C CYS A 62 -2.64 -13.85 26.37
N PRO A 63 -3.98 -14.01 26.37
CA PRO A 63 -4.74 -14.27 27.59
C PRO A 63 -4.17 -15.50 28.30
N VAL A 64 -3.94 -15.39 29.60
CA VAL A 64 -3.40 -16.48 30.40
C VAL A 64 -4.43 -17.60 30.52
N SER A 65 -4.12 -18.75 29.92
CA SER A 65 -4.93 -19.97 30.02
C SER A 65 -4.84 -20.58 31.43
N GLY A 66 -5.96 -21.08 31.96
CA GLY A 66 -5.99 -21.81 33.25
C GLY A 66 -6.27 -20.96 34.49
N PHE A 67 -6.67 -19.70 34.32
CA PHE A 67 -7.06 -18.81 35.42
C PHE A 67 -8.22 -19.39 36.23
N ARG A 68 -8.03 -19.59 37.54
CA ARG A 68 -9.09 -20.01 38.46
C ARG A 68 -9.75 -18.79 39.10
N PRO A 69 -11.09 -18.74 39.20
CA PRO A 69 -11.77 -17.68 39.93
C PRO A 69 -11.31 -17.65 41.39
N GLY A 70 -10.64 -16.57 41.80
CA GLY A 70 -10.10 -16.38 43.15
C GLY A 70 -8.58 -16.27 43.22
N ASP A 71 -7.84 -16.71 42.20
CA ASP A 71 -6.40 -16.48 42.15
C ASP A 71 -6.12 -15.02 41.74
N PRO A 72 -5.16 -14.34 42.38
CA PRO A 72 -4.75 -13.01 41.94
C PRO A 72 -4.11 -13.11 40.54
N PRO A 73 -4.32 -12.10 39.67
CA PRO A 73 -3.88 -12.14 38.28
C PRO A 73 -2.36 -12.33 38.15
N ASP A 74 -1.59 -11.77 39.09
CA ASP A 74 -0.12 -11.84 39.11
C ASP A 74 0.39 -13.27 39.25
N ILE A 75 -0.26 -14.11 40.06
CA ILE A 75 0.13 -15.52 40.25
C ILE A 75 -0.12 -16.31 38.96
N ALA A 76 -1.28 -16.10 38.33
CA ALA A 76 -1.62 -16.78 37.08
C ALA A 76 -0.66 -16.41 35.95
N VAL A 77 -0.33 -15.11 35.82
CA VAL A 77 0.65 -14.63 34.83
C VAL A 77 2.04 -15.20 35.13
N SER A 78 2.46 -15.23 36.39
CA SER A 78 3.77 -15.78 36.79
C SER A 78 3.87 -17.27 36.46
N GLN A 79 2.86 -18.05 36.81
CA GLN A 79 2.80 -19.48 36.48
C GLN A 79 2.81 -19.73 34.97
N HIS A 80 2.18 -18.86 34.18
CA HIS A 80 2.25 -18.93 32.72
C HIS A 80 3.67 -18.62 32.19
N ILE A 81 4.37 -17.66 32.79
CA ILE A 81 5.75 -17.33 32.45
C ILE A 81 6.67 -18.51 32.77
N ASP A 82 6.51 -19.10 33.95
CA ASP A 82 7.33 -20.23 34.45
C ASP A 82 7.10 -21.52 33.64
N ASN A 83 5.87 -21.79 33.19
CA ASN A 83 5.51 -22.98 32.41
C ASN A 83 5.78 -22.84 30.89
N MET A 84 6.83 -22.12 30.51
CA MET A 84 7.27 -21.89 29.13
C MET A 84 6.28 -21.07 28.29
N CYS A 85 6.16 -19.78 28.63
CA CYS A 85 5.51 -18.78 27.79
C CYS A 85 5.98 -18.86 26.32
N ARG A 86 5.07 -19.29 25.43
CA ARG A 86 5.36 -19.72 24.06
C ARG A 86 5.84 -18.63 23.11
N ASN A 87 5.89 -17.36 23.54
CA ASN A 87 6.30 -16.22 22.72
C ASN A 87 7.53 -15.46 23.25
N SER A 88 8.34 -16.11 24.10
CA SER A 88 9.54 -15.51 24.73
C SER A 88 10.66 -15.07 23.76
N THR A 89 10.58 -15.39 22.46
CA THR A 89 11.72 -15.30 21.53
C THR A 89 11.50 -14.45 20.29
N THR A 90 10.68 -13.39 20.34
CA THR A 90 10.74 -12.37 19.28
C THR A 90 12.19 -11.88 19.20
N LYS A 91 12.91 -12.25 18.13
CA LYS A 91 14.35 -12.01 18.01
C LYS A 91 14.61 -10.52 18.10
N VAL A 92 15.08 -10.05 19.25
CA VAL A 92 15.30 -8.62 19.54
C VAL A 92 16.29 -7.97 18.56
N TYR A 93 17.15 -8.78 17.95
CA TYR A 93 18.26 -8.35 17.09
C TYR A 93 18.09 -8.93 15.65
N THR A 94 17.21 -8.33 14.86
CA THR A 94 16.88 -8.77 13.48
C THR A 94 17.62 -8.02 12.38
N ASN A 95 18.01 -6.76 12.59
CA ASN A 95 18.41 -5.84 11.52
C ASN A 95 19.88 -6.00 11.10
N ARG A 96 20.18 -7.03 10.32
CA ARG A 96 21.54 -7.34 9.88
C ARG A 96 22.17 -6.24 9.04
N CYS A 97 23.42 -5.91 9.37
CA CYS A 97 24.24 -4.97 8.63
C CYS A 97 24.66 -5.54 7.26
N SER A 98 24.55 -4.69 6.23
CA SER A 98 24.87 -5.04 4.83
C SER A 98 26.30 -4.65 4.42
N ALA A 99 27.09 -4.03 5.31
CA ALA A 99 28.48 -3.69 5.06
C ALA A 99 29.35 -4.96 4.93
N HIS A 100 30.40 -4.87 4.12
CA HIS A 100 31.32 -5.97 3.88
C HIS A 100 31.88 -6.53 5.19
N GLN A 101 31.78 -7.84 5.38
CA GLN A 101 32.23 -8.58 6.57
C GLN A 101 31.59 -8.19 7.92
N CYS A 102 30.52 -7.39 7.94
CA CYS A 102 29.83 -7.07 9.18
C CYS A 102 28.73 -8.08 9.53
N LYS A 103 28.80 -8.69 10.72
CA LYS A 103 27.78 -9.66 11.22
C LYS A 103 26.85 -9.08 12.31
N LYS A 104 26.98 -7.78 12.62
CA LYS A 104 26.12 -7.07 13.57
C LYS A 104 24.70 -6.93 13.02
N LYS A 105 23.69 -6.91 13.89
CA LYS A 105 22.26 -6.89 13.55
C LYS A 105 21.40 -5.97 14.45
N GLU A 106 21.47 -4.66 14.37
CA GLU A 106 20.84 -3.77 15.37
C GLU A 106 19.36 -4.05 15.75
N MET A 107 18.94 -3.60 16.95
CA MET A 107 17.53 -3.70 17.37
C MET A 107 16.63 -2.82 16.49
N ILE A 108 17.18 -1.71 15.98
CA ILE A 108 16.49 -0.75 15.14
C ILE A 108 17.09 -0.81 13.72
N PRO A 109 16.28 -0.75 12.64
CA PRO A 109 16.79 -0.63 11.30
C PRO A 109 17.48 0.72 11.07
N ILE A 110 18.74 0.71 10.65
CA ILE A 110 19.48 1.92 10.28
C ILE A 110 19.71 1.89 8.78
N ARG A 111 18.84 2.57 8.04
CA ARG A 111 18.88 2.62 6.58
C ARG A 111 19.75 3.78 6.13
N CYS A 112 20.63 3.56 5.17
CA CYS A 112 21.39 4.63 4.52
C CYS A 112 20.48 5.43 3.57
N ASP A 113 20.52 6.76 3.60
CA ASP A 113 19.66 7.62 2.77
C ASP A 113 19.94 7.48 1.26
N GLN A 114 21.21 7.20 0.91
CA GLN A 114 21.65 7.15 -0.48
C GLN A 114 21.42 5.77 -1.13
N CYS A 115 21.75 4.68 -0.44
CA CYS A 115 21.65 3.32 -0.98
C CYS A 115 20.49 2.48 -0.41
N ARG A 116 19.78 2.98 0.61
CA ARG A 116 18.62 2.35 1.28
C ARG A 116 18.86 0.96 1.88
N ARG A 117 20.11 0.53 2.01
CA ARG A 117 20.50 -0.73 2.69
C ARG A 117 20.59 -0.51 4.20
N ASN A 118 20.42 -1.61 4.94
CA ASN A 118 20.47 -1.62 6.41
C ASN A 118 21.90 -1.82 6.91
N PHE A 119 22.33 -1.02 7.88
CA PHE A 119 23.67 -1.04 8.44
C PHE A 119 23.63 -1.03 9.97
N CYS A 120 24.74 -1.34 10.62
CA CYS A 120 24.86 -1.15 12.07
C CYS A 120 25.25 0.29 12.41
N LEU A 121 25.22 0.67 13.70
CA LEU A 121 25.61 2.01 14.15
C LEU A 121 27.03 2.40 13.70
N LYS A 122 27.95 1.43 13.57
CA LYS A 122 29.31 1.66 13.06
C LYS A 122 29.40 1.90 11.55
N HIS A 123 28.42 1.43 10.77
CA HIS A 123 28.42 1.56 9.31
C HIS A 123 27.26 2.44 8.82
N ARG A 124 26.73 3.32 9.68
CA ARG A 124 25.62 4.23 9.34
C ARG A 124 26.01 5.24 8.28
N HIS A 125 27.26 5.71 8.30
CA HIS A 125 27.71 6.76 7.39
C HIS A 125 28.10 6.20 6.01
N PRO A 126 27.88 6.94 4.90
CA PRO A 126 28.25 6.51 3.56
C PRO A 126 29.73 6.18 3.36
N SER A 127 30.62 6.73 4.19
CA SER A 127 32.07 6.45 4.13
C SER A 127 32.43 5.09 4.74
N ASP A 128 31.60 4.59 5.66
CA ASP A 128 31.84 3.34 6.39
C ASP A 128 31.27 2.11 5.66
N HIS A 129 30.72 2.30 4.46
CA HIS A 129 30.26 1.22 3.61
C HIS A 129 30.42 1.57 2.13
N GLU A 130 30.44 0.56 1.27
CA GLU A 130 30.37 0.77 -0.18
C GLU A 130 28.98 1.28 -0.59
N CYS A 131 28.76 2.57 -0.40
CA CYS A 131 27.48 3.22 -0.64
C CYS A 131 27.22 3.35 -2.14
N ARG A 132 26.32 2.49 -2.66
CA ARG A 132 25.87 2.57 -4.06
C ARG A 132 24.51 3.28 -4.14
N PRO A 133 24.46 4.55 -4.58
CA PRO A 133 23.21 5.32 -4.60
C PRO A 133 22.17 4.69 -5.52
N HIS A 134 20.94 4.58 -5.03
CA HIS A 134 19.84 3.88 -5.71
C HIS A 134 19.25 4.70 -6.89
N SER A 135 19.50 6.02 -6.96
CA SER A 135 18.82 6.93 -7.90
C SER A 135 19.55 7.23 -9.22
N LEU A 136 20.84 6.93 -9.36
CA LEU A 136 21.58 7.32 -10.58
C LEU A 136 21.18 6.52 -11.84
N LYS A 137 20.61 5.31 -11.67
CA LYS A 137 20.23 4.48 -12.82
C LYS A 137 18.94 4.94 -13.51
N ALA A 138 18.00 5.55 -12.79
CA ALA A 138 16.72 6.00 -13.35
C ALA A 138 16.81 7.42 -13.96
N ALA A 139 17.67 8.28 -13.43
CA ALA A 139 17.88 9.64 -13.92
C ALA A 139 18.75 9.69 -15.19
N SER A 140 19.87 8.96 -15.24
CA SER A 140 20.76 8.97 -16.42
C SER A 140 20.09 8.41 -17.68
N ALA A 141 19.26 7.38 -17.57
CA ALA A 141 18.55 6.81 -18.72
C ALA A 141 17.51 7.78 -19.32
N ARG A 142 16.92 8.68 -18.52
CA ARG A 142 15.99 9.71 -19.00
C ARG A 142 16.73 10.89 -19.67
N SER A 143 17.85 11.33 -19.08
CA SER A 143 18.66 12.43 -19.65
C SER A 143 19.24 12.06 -21.02
N GLN A 144 19.84 10.87 -21.16
CA GLN A 144 20.41 10.41 -22.43
C GLN A 144 19.37 10.24 -23.54
N LYS A 145 18.14 9.84 -23.19
CA LYS A 145 17.04 9.70 -24.16
C LYS A 145 16.51 11.06 -24.61
N GLN A 146 16.48 12.06 -23.73
CA GLN A 146 16.09 13.44 -24.08
C GLN A 146 17.16 14.10 -24.96
N GLU A 147 18.44 14.01 -24.62
CA GLU A 147 19.54 14.58 -25.42
C GLU A 147 19.57 14.00 -26.84
N LYS A 148 19.43 12.68 -26.99
CA LYS A 148 19.39 12.02 -28.31
C LYS A 148 18.16 12.41 -29.13
N ALA A 149 17.02 12.66 -28.48
CA ALA A 149 15.80 13.12 -29.15
C ALA A 149 15.93 14.57 -29.65
N VAL A 150 16.56 15.45 -28.86
CA VAL A 150 16.83 16.84 -29.26
C VAL A 150 17.83 16.90 -30.41
N GLN A 151 18.89 16.09 -30.35
CA GLN A 151 19.89 16.04 -31.42
C GLN A 151 19.29 15.54 -32.75
N ALA A 152 18.45 14.50 -32.70
CA ALA A 152 17.74 14.00 -33.89
C ALA A 152 16.74 15.02 -34.47
N ALA A 153 16.09 15.82 -33.62
CA ALA A 153 15.20 16.88 -34.09
C ALA A 153 15.96 18.00 -34.80
N LEU A 154 17.13 18.39 -34.28
CA LEU A 154 17.99 19.41 -34.89
C LEU A 154 18.57 18.95 -36.23
N GLU A 155 19.04 17.69 -36.31
CA GLU A 155 19.53 17.12 -37.57
C GLU A 155 18.44 17.07 -38.65
N ARG A 156 17.18 16.82 -38.26
CA ARG A 156 16.06 16.81 -39.19
C ARG A 156 15.79 18.21 -39.73
N GLN A 157 15.79 19.24 -38.88
CA GLN A 157 15.61 20.62 -39.32
C GLN A 157 16.71 21.04 -40.29
N MET A 158 17.98 20.71 -40.01
CA MET A 158 19.08 21.08 -40.91
C MET A 158 18.97 20.42 -42.28
N ARG A 159 18.48 19.18 -42.36
CA ARG A 159 18.26 18.49 -43.66
C ARG A 159 17.11 19.13 -44.44
N GLU A 160 16.05 19.56 -43.77
CA GLU A 160 14.91 20.23 -44.40
C GLU A 160 15.33 21.62 -44.94
N ASP A 161 16.10 22.38 -44.16
CA ASP A 161 16.65 23.69 -44.58
C ASP A 161 17.62 23.57 -45.77
N GLU A 162 18.48 22.55 -45.76
CA GLU A 162 19.41 22.30 -46.88
C GLU A 162 18.66 21.95 -48.17
N GLN A 163 17.59 21.16 -48.09
CA GLN A 163 16.75 20.84 -49.24
C GLN A 163 16.03 22.07 -49.79
N LEU A 164 15.50 22.92 -48.90
CA LEU A 164 14.83 24.16 -49.30
C LEU A 164 15.80 25.13 -49.98
N ALA A 165 17.01 25.29 -49.44
CA ALA A 165 18.04 26.13 -50.03
C ALA A 165 18.43 25.68 -51.45
N ARG A 166 18.60 24.37 -51.66
CA ARG A 166 18.86 23.79 -52.99
C ARG A 166 17.71 24.03 -53.97
N ALA A 167 16.46 23.90 -53.51
CA ALA A 167 15.28 24.14 -54.35
C ALA A 167 15.17 25.62 -54.79
N LEU A 168 15.39 26.55 -53.86
CA LEU A 168 15.43 27.99 -54.16
C LEU A 168 16.52 28.32 -55.19
N GLN A 169 17.71 27.74 -55.04
CA GLN A 169 18.82 27.95 -55.98
C GLN A 169 18.51 27.40 -57.38
N ALA A 170 17.85 26.25 -57.48
CA ALA A 170 17.39 25.70 -58.75
C ALA A 170 16.35 26.60 -59.43
N SER A 171 15.36 27.09 -58.69
CA SER A 171 14.35 28.01 -59.23
C SER A 171 14.96 29.32 -59.75
N LEU A 172 15.95 29.88 -59.05
CA LEU A 172 16.65 31.10 -59.48
C LEU A 172 17.44 30.86 -60.79
N ASN A 173 18.10 29.71 -60.93
CA ASN A 173 18.83 29.33 -62.14
C ASN A 173 17.90 29.05 -63.34
N GLU A 174 16.69 28.54 -63.10
CA GLU A 174 15.68 28.34 -64.14
C GLU A 174 15.14 29.70 -64.65
N SER A 175 14.93 30.67 -63.76
CA SER A 175 14.53 32.03 -64.17
C SER A 175 15.61 32.80 -64.95
N THR A 176 16.90 32.55 -64.73
CA THR A 176 17.98 33.15 -65.54
C THR A 176 18.13 32.51 -66.92
N SER A 177 17.69 31.27 -67.11
CA SER A 177 17.70 30.60 -68.42
C SER A 177 16.49 30.96 -69.31
N HIS A 178 15.43 31.56 -68.75
CA HIS A 178 14.31 32.11 -69.53
C HIS A 178 14.52 33.55 -70.04
N HIS A 179 15.54 34.29 -69.58
CA HIS A 179 15.86 35.62 -70.09
C HIS A 179 16.97 35.66 -71.16
N THR A 180 17.70 34.56 -71.38
CA THR A 180 18.78 34.48 -72.38
C THR A 180 18.42 33.66 -73.62
N ALA A 181 17.20 33.11 -73.71
CA ALA A 181 16.73 32.32 -74.85
C ALA A 181 15.57 33.02 -75.59
N THR A 182 15.80 34.20 -76.15
CA THR A 182 15.02 34.72 -77.29
C THR A 182 15.89 34.82 -78.53
N SER A 183 16.27 33.66 -79.09
CA SER A 183 16.47 33.44 -80.53
C SER A 183 16.79 31.98 -80.80
N GLY A 184 15.88 31.25 -81.45
CA GLY A 184 16.19 29.99 -82.15
C GLY A 184 15.41 28.73 -81.73
N GLU A 185 14.26 28.53 -82.38
CA GLU A 185 13.75 27.24 -82.93
C GLU A 185 13.38 26.02 -82.05
N ALA A 186 12.07 25.74 -82.09
CA ALA A 186 11.38 24.49 -82.45
C ALA A 186 11.41 23.21 -81.57
N ALA A 187 10.17 22.78 -81.29
CA ALA A 187 9.66 21.40 -81.14
C ALA A 187 10.02 20.59 -79.89
N ASN A 188 9.04 20.30 -79.04
CA ASN A 188 8.19 19.09 -79.16
C ASN A 188 7.32 18.94 -77.89
N ARG A 189 6.07 18.50 -78.10
CA ARG A 189 5.07 18.24 -77.06
C ARG A 189 5.37 16.89 -76.38
N GLN A 190 5.06 16.74 -75.10
CA GLN A 190 4.02 15.79 -74.69
C GLN A 190 3.54 15.92 -73.24
N SER A 191 2.22 15.94 -73.16
CA SER A 191 1.33 15.85 -72.02
C SER A 191 1.41 14.52 -71.29
N THR A 192 1.32 14.52 -69.96
CA THR A 192 0.50 13.64 -69.10
C THR A 192 0.66 14.16 -67.66
N GLY A 193 -0.24 14.07 -66.69
CA GLY A 193 -1.60 13.57 -66.61
C GLY A 193 -2.06 13.91 -65.18
N ARG A 194 -3.10 14.74 -65.07
CA ARG A 194 -3.70 15.22 -63.83
C ARG A 194 -4.63 14.16 -63.24
N LYS A 195 -4.28 13.52 -62.11
CA LYS A 195 -5.17 12.71 -61.24
C LYS A 195 -4.49 12.61 -59.85
N LYS A 196 -5.13 12.57 -58.69
CA LYS A 196 -6.51 12.83 -58.22
C LYS A 196 -6.40 12.83 -56.69
N MET A 197 -7.18 13.69 -56.04
CA MET A 197 -7.35 13.76 -54.59
C MET A 197 -7.77 12.39 -54.01
N ARG A 198 -7.23 12.00 -52.84
CA ARG A 198 -7.88 11.08 -51.91
C ARG A 198 -7.37 11.28 -50.47
N SER A 199 -8.20 11.92 -49.65
CA SER A 199 -8.33 11.74 -48.19
C SER A 199 -8.97 10.35 -47.91
N PRO A 200 -9.06 9.79 -46.67
CA PRO A 200 -9.24 10.50 -45.39
C PRO A 200 -8.69 9.83 -44.10
N SER A 201 -9.00 10.52 -42.99
CA SER A 201 -9.29 10.02 -41.63
C SER A 201 -8.16 9.80 -40.64
N ARG A 202 -8.11 10.75 -39.70
CA ARG A 202 -7.57 10.66 -38.36
C ARG A 202 -8.66 10.10 -37.44
N ASP A 203 -8.50 8.84 -37.04
CA ASP A 203 -9.04 8.29 -35.79
C ASP A 203 -7.79 7.97 -34.96
N GLY A 204 -7.66 8.36 -33.71
CA GLY A 204 -8.61 8.17 -32.64
C GLY A 204 -7.79 7.57 -31.50
N GLN A 205 -7.88 8.17 -30.34
CA GLN A 205 -6.95 8.03 -29.22
C GLN A 205 -6.97 6.63 -28.59
N ARG A 206 -5.83 6.26 -28.01
CA ARG A 206 -5.65 5.17 -27.03
C ARG A 206 -5.91 5.75 -25.62
N PRO A 207 -6.43 4.99 -24.64
CA PRO A 207 -5.58 4.24 -23.69
C PRO A 207 -6.10 2.80 -23.39
N LEU A 208 -5.24 1.78 -23.24
CA LEU A 208 -4.66 1.25 -21.97
C LEU A 208 -5.70 1.10 -20.84
N SER A 209 -6.20 -0.10 -20.50
CA SER A 209 -5.57 -1.29 -19.88
C SER A 209 -5.14 -1.14 -18.41
N CYS A 210 -5.63 -2.10 -17.61
CA CYS A 210 -5.16 -2.63 -16.33
C CYS A 210 -4.97 -1.67 -15.13
N ALA A 211 -6.00 -1.59 -14.29
CA ALA A 211 -5.85 -1.30 -12.87
C ALA A 211 -5.55 -2.61 -12.12
N THR A 212 -4.28 -2.84 -11.75
CA THR A 212 -3.91 -3.80 -10.71
C THR A 212 -3.81 -3.06 -9.39
N ALA A 213 -4.62 -3.49 -8.43
CA ALA A 213 -4.62 -3.03 -7.05
C ALA A 213 -3.30 -3.40 -6.32
N PRO A 214 -2.89 -2.64 -5.29
CA PRO A 214 -1.79 -3.02 -4.41
C PRO A 214 -2.19 -4.22 -3.53
N PRO A 215 -1.27 -5.16 -3.22
CA PRO A 215 -1.56 -6.21 -2.25
C PRO A 215 -1.67 -5.61 -0.85
N SER A 216 -2.88 -5.66 -0.31
CA SER A 216 -3.16 -5.54 1.12
C SER A 216 -2.25 -6.49 1.88
N SER A 217 -1.40 -5.94 2.73
CA SER A 217 -0.57 -6.72 3.65
C SER A 217 -1.48 -7.28 4.73
N THR A 218 -2.00 -8.49 4.52
CA THR A 218 -2.53 -9.32 5.59
C THR A 218 -1.36 -9.73 6.46
N VAL A 219 -1.17 -9.00 7.56
CA VAL A 219 -0.45 -9.50 8.72
C VAL A 219 -1.18 -10.74 9.21
N ASP A 220 -0.63 -11.89 8.84
CA ASP A 220 -0.98 -13.20 9.33
C ASP A 220 -0.73 -13.20 10.84
N GLN A 221 -1.79 -12.99 11.62
CA GLN A 221 -1.78 -13.26 13.04
C GLN A 221 -1.77 -14.79 13.18
N PRO A 222 -0.74 -15.41 13.78
CA PRO A 222 -0.86 -16.80 14.19
C PRO A 222 -1.88 -16.85 15.33
N GLY A 223 -3.13 -17.13 14.97
CA GLY A 223 -4.21 -17.40 15.90
C GLY A 223 -3.82 -18.56 16.81
N CYS A 224 -3.69 -18.29 18.10
CA CYS A 224 -3.44 -19.31 19.09
C CYS A 224 -4.79 -19.94 19.43
N THR A 225 -5.05 -21.13 18.89
CA THR A 225 -6.26 -21.94 19.17
C THR A 225 -6.37 -22.21 20.67
N ILE A 226 -7.49 -21.80 21.26
CA ILE A 226 -7.94 -22.20 22.58
C ILE A 226 -8.42 -23.64 22.43
N ASN A 227 -7.83 -24.56 23.20
CA ASN A 227 -8.29 -25.94 23.32
C ASN A 227 -8.63 -26.20 24.80
#